data_AF-A0A939YYI2-F1
#
_entry.id   AF-A0A939YYI2-F1
#
_cell.length_a   1.000
_cell.length_b   1.000
_cell.length_c   1.000
_cell.angle_alpha   90.00
_cell.angle_beta   90.00
_cell.angle_gamma   90.00
#
_symmetry.space_group_name_H-M   'P 1'
#
loop_
_entity.id
_entity.type
_entity.pdbx_description
1 polymer ?
#
loop_
_entity_poly.entity_id
_entity_poly.type
_entity_poly.pdbx_seq_one_letter_code
_entity_poly.pdbx_strand_id
1 'polypeptide(L)'
;MADPNELKTFQDLYEELSKPAQQTPEYAEFLQKLNSVNTKMSAMYTPDHYNRIPLVTEADKEELLNLHEELGVAAEKALKNPGGMENATLDTLKKLNGLNNAYRNAMRNYIPSEKKALHTIHEEMRTPVIDTRDTQLKAQIGGTVSKRQPLTFLDPKGNTISGVFIPEKRETGLEDIVAAVNKASQTAKTKNGKRVFLNMMDHFKDLHAEEEDKSLYRDVELMVRMAVPGSNPPKFTPESVASYIDHYFDGELRGGSVQNEIGAQTISDLTEALNSNYHRATINLGDAKIEPGSRIDTRNAAMSSVAELLGVPNVIARSKPMQIIDANGNKVNGTFMTEAEGMDPGNLPPEAEKIGVSAGSGTDGKAFKDIADLQVLDYICGNIDRHANNFFMKFNKKGKLEHIQGIDNDCSCGERIPEKGEGFNRLVGLKDLRVMSESMYNKIKDLTPAQLRFSLRGYGLSEKELNAACTRMKQIQAMAKRDIKYYADKEKKPKAGRLLIVPDNQFKKMRLEDMASYKTFNYRGQPVRMESNLFAMVKGNLTEFKDMYRRQEAERVAENKARETLKSEIAIGSDNRANPGAIEKNAEQAEKLSKEMDKRTNPWK
;
A
#
# COMPACT_ATOMS: atom_id res chain seq x y z
N MET A 1 -30.40 -14.57 12.73
CA MET A 1 -29.49 -13.89 11.77
C MET A 1 -30.35 -12.92 10.99
N ALA A 2 -29.95 -11.65 10.81
CA ALA A 2 -30.76 -10.71 10.01
C ALA A 2 -30.64 -11.03 8.51
N ASP A 3 -31.72 -10.77 7.76
CA ASP A 3 -31.88 -11.08 6.34
C ASP A 3 -30.81 -10.36 5.48
N PRO A 4 -30.00 -11.09 4.68
CA PRO A 4 -29.06 -10.52 3.73
C PRO A 4 -29.68 -9.57 2.68
N ASN A 5 -31.01 -9.59 2.50
CA ASN A 5 -31.74 -8.77 1.54
C ASN A 5 -32.09 -7.34 2.04
N GLU A 6 -31.72 -6.96 3.26
CA GLU A 6 -31.93 -5.60 3.79
C GLU A 6 -30.77 -4.62 3.49
N LEU A 7 -29.87 -4.94 2.57
CA LEU A 7 -28.85 -3.98 2.12
C LEU A 7 -29.49 -2.95 1.18
N LYS A 8 -29.80 -1.78 1.73
CA LYS A 8 -30.18 -0.56 1.00
C LYS A 8 -29.30 -0.35 -0.23
N THR A 9 -29.91 0.03 -1.35
CA THR A 9 -29.16 0.35 -2.58
C THR A 9 -28.26 1.56 -2.36
N PHE A 10 -27.28 1.77 -3.25
CA PHE A 10 -26.43 2.98 -3.21
C PHE A 10 -27.26 4.27 -3.21
N GLN A 11 -28.38 4.28 -3.95
CA GLN A 11 -29.29 5.40 -4.04
C GLN A 11 -30.05 5.62 -2.72
N ASP A 12 -30.55 4.55 -2.10
CA ASP A 12 -31.20 4.62 -0.77
C ASP A 12 -30.25 5.15 0.31
N LEU A 13 -28.99 4.70 0.27
CA LEU A 13 -27.93 5.19 1.17
C LEU A 13 -27.55 6.63 0.86
N TYR A 14 -27.53 7.04 -0.41
CA TYR A 14 -27.27 8.42 -0.82
C TYR A 14 -28.36 9.36 -0.29
N GLU A 15 -29.63 9.02 -0.46
CA GLU A 15 -30.75 9.86 0.01
C GLU A 15 -30.84 9.93 1.53
N GLU A 16 -30.53 8.85 2.24
CA GLU A 16 -30.55 8.84 3.71
C GLU A 16 -29.37 9.61 4.33
N LEU A 17 -28.17 9.50 3.75
CA LEU A 17 -26.97 10.22 4.22
C LEU A 17 -26.93 11.68 3.75
N SER A 18 -27.72 12.03 2.74
CA SER A 18 -27.87 13.42 2.28
C SER A 18 -28.85 14.24 3.13
N LYS A 19 -29.52 13.62 4.12
CA LYS A 19 -30.36 14.36 5.08
C LYS A 19 -29.46 14.97 6.15
N PRO A 20 -29.31 16.31 6.20
CA PRO A 20 -28.35 16.94 7.08
C PRO A 20 -28.73 16.76 8.56
N ALA A 21 -27.82 16.22 9.35
CA ALA A 21 -27.78 16.53 10.78
C ALA A 21 -27.48 18.04 10.87
N GLN A 22 -28.44 18.84 11.34
CA GLN A 22 -28.38 20.29 11.60
C GLN A 22 -27.20 21.02 10.91
N GLN A 23 -27.23 21.12 9.58
CA GLN A 23 -26.26 21.92 8.84
C GLN A 23 -26.70 23.38 8.87
N THR A 24 -25.76 24.29 9.11
CA THR A 24 -26.03 25.72 8.91
C THR A 24 -26.32 26.00 7.43
N PRO A 25 -27.15 27.00 7.10
CA PRO A 25 -27.36 27.42 5.72
C PRO A 25 -26.05 27.69 4.97
N GLU A 26 -25.05 28.25 5.65
CA GLU A 26 -23.73 28.54 5.10
C GLU A 26 -22.94 27.26 4.75
N TYR A 27 -23.02 26.22 5.59
CA TYR A 27 -22.37 24.96 5.29
C TYR A 27 -23.06 24.23 4.13
N ALA A 28 -24.39 24.31 4.04
CA ALA A 28 -25.14 23.80 2.90
C ALA A 28 -24.76 24.53 1.60
N GLU A 29 -24.61 25.86 1.63
CA GLU A 29 -24.10 26.67 0.51
C GLU A 29 -22.70 26.19 0.08
N PHE A 30 -21.79 25.98 1.05
CA PHE A 30 -20.46 25.43 0.77
C PHE A 30 -20.52 24.08 0.06
N LEU A 31 -21.32 23.12 0.55
CA LEU A 31 -21.45 21.81 -0.07
C LEU A 31 -22.03 21.90 -1.49
N GLN A 32 -22.98 22.80 -1.73
CA GLN A 32 -23.53 23.05 -3.06
C GLN A 32 -22.43 23.54 -4.02
N LYS A 33 -21.64 24.55 -3.61
CA LYS A 33 -20.55 25.08 -4.44
C LYS A 33 -19.45 24.06 -4.68
N LEU A 34 -19.14 23.24 -3.67
CA LEU A 34 -18.17 22.16 -3.81
C LEU A 34 -18.64 21.11 -4.83
N ASN A 35 -19.93 20.80 -4.86
CA ASN A 35 -20.52 19.94 -5.88
C ASN A 35 -20.40 20.56 -7.27
N SER A 36 -20.71 21.85 -7.44
CA SER A 36 -20.58 22.55 -8.73
C SER A 36 -19.15 22.47 -9.29
N VAL A 37 -18.14 22.75 -8.45
CA VAL A 37 -16.72 22.60 -8.83
C VAL A 37 -16.42 21.15 -9.22
N ASN A 38 -16.82 20.17 -8.40
CA ASN A 38 -16.57 18.76 -8.70
C ASN A 38 -17.23 18.30 -9.99
N THR A 39 -18.45 18.77 -10.32
CA THR A 39 -19.14 18.44 -11.56
C THR A 39 -18.35 18.95 -12.77
N LYS A 40 -17.92 20.21 -12.76
CA LYS A 40 -17.08 20.77 -13.84
C LYS A 40 -15.76 20.02 -13.95
N MET A 41 -15.11 19.73 -12.83
CA MET A 41 -13.87 18.94 -12.81
C MET A 41 -14.08 17.53 -13.37
N SER A 42 -15.13 16.80 -12.97
CA SER A 42 -15.43 15.46 -13.50
C SER A 42 -15.56 15.47 -15.02
N ALA A 43 -16.26 16.45 -15.60
CA ALA A 43 -16.37 16.58 -17.05
C ALA A 43 -15.00 16.75 -17.74
N MET A 44 -14.07 17.47 -17.11
CA MET A 44 -12.72 17.69 -17.64
C MET A 44 -11.71 16.57 -17.36
N TYR A 45 -12.05 15.65 -16.46
CA TYR A 45 -11.25 14.45 -16.16
C TYR A 45 -11.73 13.23 -16.93
N THR A 46 -12.93 13.29 -17.52
CA THR A 46 -13.51 12.18 -18.27
C THR A 46 -12.96 12.18 -19.70
N PRO A 47 -12.33 11.09 -20.17
CA PRO A 47 -11.88 10.98 -21.56
C PRO A 47 -13.06 11.07 -22.54
N ASP A 48 -12.83 11.62 -23.72
CA ASP A 48 -13.79 11.59 -24.83
C ASP A 48 -13.93 10.18 -25.43
N HIS A 49 -14.78 10.01 -26.45
CA HIS A 49 -14.98 8.72 -27.12
C HIS A 49 -13.75 8.21 -27.89
N TYR A 50 -12.67 9.01 -27.97
CA TYR A 50 -11.36 8.61 -28.48
C TYR A 50 -10.34 8.39 -27.35
N ASN A 51 -10.80 8.29 -26.09
CA ASN A 51 -9.98 8.16 -24.90
C ASN A 51 -8.98 9.32 -24.69
N ARG A 52 -9.35 10.54 -25.12
CA ARG A 52 -8.53 11.75 -24.92
C ARG A 52 -9.09 12.59 -23.79
N ILE A 53 -8.24 12.98 -22.85
CA ILE A 53 -8.65 13.88 -21.77
C ILE A 53 -8.78 15.31 -22.32
N PRO A 54 -9.90 16.03 -22.05
CA PRO A 54 -10.08 17.42 -22.47
C PRO A 54 -8.95 18.34 -22.02
N LEU A 55 -8.49 19.19 -22.94
CA LEU A 55 -7.55 20.27 -22.64
C LEU A 55 -8.30 21.47 -22.08
N VAL A 56 -7.67 22.23 -21.18
CA VAL A 56 -8.27 23.42 -20.58
C VAL A 56 -8.25 24.58 -21.58
N THR A 57 -9.41 25.03 -22.04
CA THR A 57 -9.55 26.24 -22.87
C THR A 57 -9.55 27.52 -22.02
N GLU A 58 -9.50 28.70 -22.64
CA GLU A 58 -9.66 29.97 -21.91
C GLU A 58 -11.04 30.05 -21.23
N ALA A 59 -12.10 29.64 -21.93
CA ALA A 59 -13.45 29.60 -21.37
C ALA A 59 -13.55 28.65 -20.16
N ASP A 60 -12.94 27.45 -20.25
CA ASP A 60 -12.89 26.52 -19.12
C ASP A 60 -12.12 27.11 -17.93
N LYS A 61 -11.01 27.80 -18.19
CA LYS A 61 -10.21 28.47 -17.17
C LYS A 61 -11.02 29.55 -16.46
N GLU A 62 -11.70 30.42 -17.20
CA GLU A 62 -12.55 31.47 -16.63
C GLU A 62 -13.69 30.88 -15.77
N GLU A 63 -14.38 29.85 -16.29
CA GLU A 63 -15.45 29.17 -15.56
C GLU A 63 -14.94 28.53 -14.26
N LEU A 64 -13.84 27.77 -14.32
CA LEU A 64 -13.22 27.15 -13.15
C LEU A 64 -12.79 28.18 -12.12
N LEU A 65 -12.19 29.30 -12.55
CA LEU A 65 -11.79 30.37 -11.65
C LEU A 65 -12.98 30.96 -10.89
N ASN A 66 -14.10 31.20 -11.58
CA ASN A 66 -15.33 31.69 -10.97
C ASN A 66 -15.89 30.67 -9.96
N LEU A 67 -15.97 29.39 -10.34
CA LEU A 67 -16.46 28.33 -9.45
C LEU A 67 -15.58 28.18 -8.19
N HIS A 68 -14.24 28.23 -8.33
CA HIS A 68 -13.31 28.18 -7.20
C HIS A 68 -13.39 29.42 -6.30
N GLU A 69 -13.64 30.61 -6.86
CA GLU A 69 -13.88 31.84 -6.11
C GLU A 69 -15.14 31.72 -5.25
N GLU A 70 -16.26 31.31 -5.86
CA GLU A 70 -17.53 31.11 -5.15
C GLU A 70 -17.42 30.06 -4.04
N LEU A 71 -16.72 28.96 -4.31
CA LEU A 71 -16.44 27.93 -3.30
C LEU A 71 -15.62 28.50 -2.13
N GLY A 72 -14.61 29.32 -2.41
CA GLY A 72 -13.79 29.97 -1.38
C GLY A 72 -14.61 30.90 -0.48
N VAL A 73 -15.47 31.73 -1.09
CA VAL A 73 -16.38 32.62 -0.36
C VAL A 73 -17.35 31.83 0.52
N ALA A 74 -17.96 30.77 -0.01
CA ALA A 74 -18.87 29.94 0.76
C ALA A 74 -18.16 29.23 1.92
N ALA A 75 -16.93 28.75 1.72
CA ALA A 75 -16.13 28.15 2.77
C ALA A 75 -15.79 29.14 3.89
N GLU A 76 -15.44 30.38 3.56
CA GLU A 76 -15.18 31.42 4.56
C GLU A 76 -16.42 31.79 5.36
N LYS A 77 -17.60 31.88 4.73
CA LYS A 77 -18.88 32.09 5.44
C LYS A 77 -19.15 30.96 6.43
N ALA A 78 -19.02 29.71 6.00
CA ALA A 78 -19.23 28.54 6.86
C ALA A 78 -18.22 28.48 8.02
N LEU A 79 -16.96 28.92 7.81
CA LEU A 79 -15.95 29.01 8.88
C LEU A 79 -16.25 30.12 9.89
N LYS A 80 -16.81 31.25 9.44
CA LYS A 80 -17.20 32.38 10.31
C LYS A 80 -18.47 32.08 11.12
N ASN A 81 -19.39 31.32 10.54
CA ASN A 81 -20.67 30.93 11.14
C ASN A 81 -20.74 29.40 11.34
N PRO A 82 -19.96 28.83 12.28
CA PRO A 82 -19.85 27.40 12.39
C PRO A 82 -21.12 26.70 12.90
N GLY A 83 -22.04 27.44 13.54
CA GLY A 83 -23.36 26.98 14.01
C GLY A 83 -23.46 25.51 14.43
N GLY A 84 -22.81 25.17 15.55
CA GLY A 84 -22.86 23.81 16.10
C GLY A 84 -22.04 22.75 15.36
N MET A 85 -21.35 23.10 14.26
CA MET A 85 -20.42 22.17 13.59
C MET A 85 -19.37 21.66 14.56
N GLU A 86 -19.14 20.35 14.52
CA GLU A 86 -18.09 19.72 15.30
C GLU A 86 -16.70 20.16 14.81
N ASN A 87 -15.72 20.13 15.73
CA ASN A 87 -14.31 20.44 15.41
C ASN A 87 -13.76 19.60 14.26
N ALA A 88 -14.23 18.35 14.12
CA ALA A 88 -13.82 17.46 13.05
C ALA A 88 -14.20 18.03 11.67
N THR A 89 -15.45 18.50 11.53
CA THR A 89 -16.02 19.12 10.33
C THR A 89 -15.33 20.44 9.99
N LEU A 90 -15.04 21.28 11.01
CA LEU A 90 -14.33 22.55 10.82
C LEU A 90 -12.91 22.35 10.30
N ASP A 91 -12.19 21.35 10.80
CA ASP A 91 -10.85 21.02 10.31
C ASP A 91 -10.88 20.50 8.86
N THR A 92 -11.86 19.66 8.52
CA THR A 92 -12.09 19.23 7.12
C THR A 92 -12.35 20.43 6.21
N LEU A 93 -13.22 21.36 6.63
CA LEU A 93 -13.53 22.57 5.88
C LEU A 93 -12.28 23.46 5.66
N LYS A 94 -11.44 23.64 6.69
CA LYS A 94 -10.18 24.40 6.57
C LYS A 94 -9.22 23.78 5.55
N LYS A 95 -9.06 22.45 5.58
CA LYS A 95 -8.20 21.71 4.63
C LYS A 95 -8.69 21.85 3.20
N LEU A 96 -9.99 21.69 2.98
CA LEU A 96 -10.59 21.84 1.64
C LEU A 96 -10.49 23.27 1.13
N ASN A 97 -10.67 24.28 1.98
CA ASN A 97 -10.48 25.67 1.57
C ASN A 97 -9.00 25.97 1.21
N GLY A 98 -8.05 25.43 1.97
CA GLY A 98 -6.63 25.50 1.65
C GLY A 98 -6.32 24.90 0.27
N LEU A 99 -6.88 23.73 -0.03
CA LEU A 99 -6.72 23.07 -1.32
C LEU A 99 -7.41 23.86 -2.46
N ASN A 100 -8.61 24.38 -2.23
CA ASN A 100 -9.34 25.23 -3.17
C ASN A 100 -8.52 26.46 -3.57
N ASN A 101 -7.90 27.12 -2.60
CA ASN A 101 -7.01 28.26 -2.85
C ASN A 101 -5.80 27.86 -3.71
N ALA A 102 -5.23 26.68 -3.48
CA ALA A 102 -4.12 26.18 -4.26
C ALA A 102 -4.53 25.90 -5.73
N TYR A 103 -5.69 25.27 -5.97
CA TYR A 103 -6.22 25.07 -7.32
C TYR A 103 -6.54 26.39 -8.03
N ARG A 104 -7.21 27.31 -7.33
CA ARG A 104 -7.50 28.65 -7.86
C ARG A 104 -6.23 29.36 -8.31
N ASN A 105 -5.18 29.33 -7.49
CA ASN A 105 -3.90 29.95 -7.83
C ASN A 105 -3.20 29.26 -9.02
N ALA A 106 -3.24 27.93 -9.08
CA ALA A 106 -2.72 27.19 -10.23
C ALA A 106 -3.44 27.58 -11.53
N MET A 107 -4.77 27.66 -11.50
CA MET A 107 -5.58 28.08 -12.64
C MET A 107 -5.33 29.54 -13.05
N ARG A 108 -5.09 30.45 -12.09
CA ARG A 108 -4.72 31.85 -12.40
C ARG A 108 -3.40 31.93 -13.16
N ASN A 109 -2.43 31.11 -12.76
CA ASN A 109 -1.09 31.08 -13.35
C ASN A 109 -1.02 30.27 -14.65
N TYR A 110 -2.02 29.44 -14.93
CA TYR A 110 -2.07 28.63 -16.14
C TYR A 110 -2.34 29.46 -17.40
N ILE A 111 -1.60 29.16 -18.46
CA ILE A 111 -1.75 29.79 -19.78
C ILE A 111 -2.30 28.75 -20.78
N PRO A 112 -3.53 28.91 -21.30
CA PRO A 112 -4.16 27.91 -22.18
C PRO A 112 -3.37 27.52 -23.44
N SER A 113 -2.46 28.38 -23.93
CA SER A 113 -1.57 28.04 -25.04
C SER A 113 -0.62 26.88 -24.74
N GLU A 114 -0.42 26.51 -23.47
CA GLU A 114 0.36 25.34 -23.05
C GLU A 114 -0.36 24.01 -23.32
N LYS A 115 -1.66 24.03 -23.67
CA LYS A 115 -2.44 22.84 -24.06
C LYS A 115 -2.35 21.70 -23.02
N LYS A 116 -2.62 22.02 -21.75
CA LYS A 116 -2.61 21.06 -20.64
C LYS A 116 -4.03 20.64 -20.30
N ALA A 117 -4.18 19.39 -19.87
CA ALA A 117 -5.41 18.91 -19.25
C ALA A 117 -5.48 19.37 -17.79
N LEU A 118 -6.69 19.44 -17.23
CA LEU A 118 -6.90 19.95 -15.87
C LEU A 118 -6.16 19.12 -14.80
N HIS A 119 -6.11 17.80 -14.97
CA HIS A 119 -5.39 16.93 -14.05
C HIS A 119 -3.88 17.23 -14.01
N THR A 120 -3.28 17.58 -15.15
CA THR A 120 -1.87 17.97 -15.26
C THR A 120 -1.60 19.27 -14.52
N ILE A 121 -2.47 20.28 -14.67
CA ILE A 121 -2.34 21.56 -13.96
C ILE A 121 -2.42 21.35 -12.44
N HIS A 122 -3.37 20.53 -11.99
CA HIS A 122 -3.53 20.20 -10.57
C HIS A 122 -2.37 19.38 -10.01
N GLU A 123 -1.80 18.49 -10.80
CA GLU A 123 -0.62 17.73 -10.42
C GLU A 123 0.62 18.62 -10.29
N GLU A 124 0.90 19.48 -11.28
CA GLU A 124 2.03 20.41 -11.26
C GLU A 124 1.98 21.32 -10.02
N MET A 125 0.79 21.82 -9.65
CA MET A 125 0.59 22.60 -8.42
C MET A 125 1.01 21.83 -7.16
N ARG A 126 0.75 20.51 -7.12
CA ARG A 126 1.06 19.64 -5.99
C ARG A 126 2.51 19.14 -5.99
N THR A 127 3.27 19.43 -7.05
CA THR A 127 4.58 18.83 -7.32
C THR A 127 5.69 19.87 -7.11
N PRO A 128 6.25 19.99 -5.89
CA PRO A 128 7.45 20.79 -5.69
C PRO A 128 8.60 20.28 -6.56
N VAL A 129 9.39 21.22 -7.09
CA VAL A 129 10.64 20.94 -7.80
C VAL A 129 11.80 21.10 -6.84
N ILE A 130 12.61 20.06 -6.68
CA ILE A 130 13.83 20.08 -5.85
C ILE A 130 15.04 19.91 -6.76
N ASP A 131 16.02 20.81 -6.64
CA ASP A 131 17.29 20.67 -7.34
C ASP A 131 18.22 19.74 -6.56
N THR A 132 18.57 18.60 -7.15
CA THR A 132 19.43 17.60 -6.50
C THR A 132 20.83 17.55 -7.08
N ARG A 133 21.20 18.49 -7.97
CA ARG A 133 22.52 18.50 -8.63
C ARG A 133 23.70 18.54 -7.65
N ASP A 134 23.52 19.23 -6.53
CA ASP A 134 24.54 19.33 -5.47
C ASP A 134 24.40 18.24 -4.39
N THR A 135 23.38 17.38 -4.50
CA THR A 135 23.13 16.29 -3.55
C THR A 135 23.67 14.99 -4.13
N GLN A 136 24.63 14.35 -3.45
CA GLN A 136 24.98 12.97 -3.80
C GLN A 136 23.78 12.06 -3.49
N LEU A 137 23.01 11.71 -4.53
CA LEU A 137 21.98 10.70 -4.41
C LEU A 137 22.66 9.38 -4.03
N LYS A 138 22.25 8.80 -2.90
CA LYS A 138 22.77 7.51 -2.45
C LYS A 138 22.39 6.43 -3.47
N ALA A 139 23.13 5.32 -3.44
CA ALA A 139 22.81 4.14 -4.24
C ALA A 139 21.34 3.75 -4.07
N GLN A 140 20.73 3.27 -5.17
CA GLN A 140 19.35 2.83 -5.17
C GLN A 140 19.14 1.74 -4.12
N ILE A 141 18.06 1.85 -3.35
CA ILE A 141 17.61 0.83 -2.40
C ILE A 141 16.26 0.28 -2.85
N GLY A 142 15.98 -0.98 -2.51
CA GLY A 142 14.71 -1.65 -2.81
C GLY A 142 14.85 -2.81 -3.80
N GLY A 143 13.74 -3.54 -3.98
CA GLY A 143 13.67 -4.68 -4.90
C GLY A 143 13.61 -4.25 -6.36
N THR A 144 13.73 -5.23 -7.26
CA THR A 144 13.70 -5.06 -8.73
C THR A 144 12.49 -4.27 -9.24
N VAL A 145 11.40 -4.27 -8.48
CA VAL A 145 10.09 -3.75 -8.87
C VAL A 145 9.90 -2.27 -8.53
N SER A 146 10.63 -1.73 -7.54
CA SER A 146 10.47 -0.35 -7.07
C SER A 146 11.83 0.26 -6.76
N LYS A 147 12.39 1.00 -7.73
CA LYS A 147 13.62 1.78 -7.56
C LYS A 147 13.34 2.92 -6.59
N ARG A 148 13.96 2.89 -5.39
CA ARG A 148 13.84 3.96 -4.39
C ARG A 148 15.19 4.66 -4.26
N GLN A 149 15.18 5.98 -4.34
CA GLN A 149 16.36 6.83 -4.20
C GLN A 149 16.30 7.56 -2.86
N PRO A 150 17.19 7.27 -1.90
CA PRO A 150 17.22 8.03 -0.65
C PRO A 150 17.45 9.51 -0.94
N LEU A 151 16.62 10.37 -0.37
CA LEU A 151 16.68 11.81 -0.58
C LEU A 151 16.48 12.54 0.75
N THR A 152 17.34 13.53 1.00
CA THR A 152 17.27 14.42 2.15
C THR A 152 17.36 15.86 1.69
N PHE A 153 16.45 16.72 2.13
CA PHE A 153 16.43 18.16 1.78
C PHE A 153 15.87 19.00 2.93
N LEU A 154 16.01 20.32 2.85
CA LEU A 154 15.42 21.26 3.82
C LEU A 154 14.02 21.69 3.37
N ASP A 155 13.04 21.64 4.27
CA ASP A 155 11.71 22.18 4.02
C ASP A 155 11.70 23.73 4.02
N PRO A 156 10.60 24.39 3.65
CA PRO A 156 10.52 25.86 3.66
C PRO A 156 10.74 26.52 5.04
N LYS A 157 10.73 25.73 6.12
CA LYS A 157 11.01 26.19 7.49
C LYS A 157 12.45 25.88 7.92
N GLY A 158 13.27 25.30 7.05
CA GLY A 158 14.65 24.92 7.32
C GLY A 158 14.81 23.59 8.05
N ASN A 159 13.76 22.77 8.17
CA ASN A 159 13.87 21.45 8.79
C ASN A 159 14.37 20.43 7.78
N THR A 160 15.30 19.57 8.21
CA THR A 160 15.72 18.41 7.42
C THR A 160 14.58 17.40 7.30
N ILE A 161 14.20 17.08 6.07
CA ILE A 161 13.28 15.99 5.73
C ILE A 161 14.07 14.90 5.04
N SER A 162 14.00 13.68 5.56
CA SER A 162 14.58 12.47 4.95
C SER A 162 13.48 11.54 4.47
N GLY A 163 13.79 10.78 3.42
CA GLY A 163 12.88 9.80 2.86
C GLY A 163 13.42 9.17 1.58
N VAL A 164 12.51 8.71 0.74
CA VAL A 164 12.81 8.10 -0.55
C VAL A 164 12.03 8.77 -1.67
N PHE A 165 12.72 9.07 -2.77
CA PHE A 165 12.11 9.44 -4.03
C PHE A 165 11.87 8.19 -4.86
N ILE A 166 10.64 8.05 -5.36
CA ILE A 166 10.17 6.95 -6.18
C ILE A 166 9.85 7.56 -7.55
N PRO A 167 10.65 7.29 -8.59
CA PRO A 167 10.40 7.83 -9.93
C PRO A 167 9.00 7.44 -10.44
N GLU A 168 8.44 8.29 -11.31
CA GLU A 168 7.15 8.04 -11.96
C GLU A 168 7.12 6.64 -12.53
N LYS A 169 6.04 5.93 -12.20
CA LYS A 169 5.82 4.57 -12.67
C LYS A 169 4.37 4.42 -13.11
N ARG A 170 4.18 3.90 -14.31
CA ARG A 170 2.86 3.63 -14.88
C ARG A 170 2.50 2.17 -14.75
N GLU A 171 1.20 1.88 -14.77
CA GLU A 171 0.72 0.51 -14.83
C GLU A 171 0.84 -0.03 -16.24
N THR A 172 1.89 -0.81 -16.47
CA THR A 172 2.26 -1.38 -17.76
C THR A 172 2.36 -2.90 -17.68
N GLY A 173 1.89 -3.54 -16.60
CA GLY A 173 2.17 -4.94 -16.30
C GLY A 173 1.83 -5.88 -17.46
N LEU A 174 0.68 -5.67 -18.10
CA LEU A 174 0.30 -6.44 -19.29
C LEU A 174 1.18 -6.12 -20.50
N GLU A 175 1.40 -4.84 -20.80
CA GLU A 175 2.26 -4.40 -21.91
C GLU A 175 3.69 -4.94 -21.77
N ASP A 176 4.22 -4.95 -20.55
CA ASP A 176 5.55 -5.46 -20.20
C ASP A 176 5.63 -6.99 -20.43
N ILE A 177 4.55 -7.73 -20.09
CA ILE A 177 4.45 -9.17 -20.36
C ILE A 177 4.38 -9.42 -21.86
N VAL A 178 3.54 -8.69 -22.59
CA VAL A 178 3.42 -8.79 -24.04
C VAL A 178 4.76 -8.48 -24.72
N ALA A 179 5.46 -7.44 -24.26
CA ALA A 179 6.79 -7.11 -24.74
C ALA A 179 7.80 -8.22 -24.45
N ALA A 180 7.74 -8.85 -23.27
CA ALA A 180 8.60 -9.98 -22.91
C ALA A 180 8.33 -11.22 -23.78
N VAL A 181 7.07 -11.55 -24.05
CA VAL A 181 6.68 -12.65 -24.95
C VAL A 181 7.14 -12.35 -26.38
N ASN A 182 6.94 -11.13 -26.87
CA ASN A 182 7.41 -10.71 -28.18
C ASN A 182 8.93 -10.83 -28.30
N LYS A 183 9.67 -10.38 -27.28
CA LYS A 183 11.13 -10.55 -27.22
C LYS A 183 11.51 -12.02 -27.24
N ALA A 184 10.86 -12.86 -26.44
CA ALA A 184 11.09 -14.30 -26.42
C ALA A 184 10.82 -14.96 -27.79
N SER A 185 9.81 -14.50 -28.52
CA SER A 185 9.52 -14.96 -29.89
C SER A 185 10.66 -14.66 -30.88
N GLN A 186 11.37 -13.55 -30.68
CA GLN A 186 12.48 -13.13 -31.54
C GLN A 186 13.77 -13.89 -31.21
N THR A 187 13.92 -14.36 -29.97
CA THR A 187 15.09 -15.13 -29.51
C THR A 187 14.86 -16.64 -29.50
N ALA A 188 13.70 -17.11 -29.96
CA ALA A 188 13.43 -18.54 -30.10
C ALA A 188 14.42 -19.21 -31.09
N LYS A 189 14.90 -20.41 -30.77
CA LYS A 189 15.87 -21.15 -31.60
C LYS A 189 15.36 -21.49 -33.00
N THR A 190 14.06 -21.79 -33.13
CA THR A 190 13.47 -22.23 -34.39
C THR A 190 12.26 -21.40 -34.79
N LYS A 191 11.85 -21.54 -36.06
CA LYS A 191 10.60 -20.94 -36.56
C LYS A 191 9.37 -21.49 -35.84
N ASN A 192 9.39 -22.75 -35.42
CA ASN A 192 8.27 -23.34 -34.67
C ASN A 192 8.21 -22.76 -33.26
N GLY A 193 9.34 -22.64 -32.56
CA GLY A 193 9.40 -21.99 -31.25
C GLY A 193 8.92 -20.54 -31.29
N LYS A 194 9.26 -19.80 -32.36
CA LYS A 194 8.69 -18.47 -32.60
C LYS A 194 7.17 -18.50 -32.77
N ARG A 195 6.64 -19.45 -33.54
CA ARG A 195 5.20 -19.59 -33.78
C ARG A 195 4.43 -19.89 -32.49
N VAL A 196 4.98 -20.72 -31.61
CA VAL A 196 4.38 -21.00 -30.30
C VAL A 196 4.14 -19.72 -29.50
N PHE A 197 5.10 -18.79 -29.47
CA PHE A 197 4.89 -17.50 -28.80
C PHE A 197 3.86 -16.60 -29.50
N LEU A 198 3.81 -16.61 -30.83
CA LEU A 198 2.78 -15.87 -31.57
C LEU A 198 1.38 -16.43 -31.28
N ASN A 199 1.25 -17.74 -31.26
CA ASN A 199 -0.02 -18.40 -30.97
C ASN A 199 -0.42 -18.23 -29.50
N MET A 200 0.54 -18.19 -28.59
CA MET A 200 0.28 -17.79 -27.20
C MET A 200 -0.25 -16.36 -27.12
N MET A 201 0.34 -15.42 -27.87
CA MET A 201 -0.14 -14.04 -27.95
C MET A 201 -1.53 -13.92 -28.58
N ASP A 202 -1.83 -14.71 -29.62
CA ASP A 202 -3.15 -14.70 -30.24
C ASP A 202 -4.19 -15.34 -29.31
N HIS A 203 -3.83 -16.40 -28.57
CA HIS A 203 -4.67 -16.94 -27.51
C HIS A 203 -4.97 -15.89 -26.42
N PHE A 204 -3.96 -15.10 -26.00
CA PHE A 204 -4.16 -13.96 -25.09
C PHE A 204 -5.15 -12.94 -25.67
N LYS A 205 -5.01 -12.55 -26.94
CA LYS A 205 -5.92 -11.59 -27.60
C LYS A 205 -7.33 -12.13 -27.77
N ASP A 206 -7.48 -13.41 -28.10
CA ASP A 206 -8.79 -14.04 -28.28
C ASP A 206 -9.54 -14.11 -26.94
N LEU A 207 -8.83 -14.41 -25.85
CA LEU A 207 -9.39 -14.32 -24.49
C LEU A 207 -9.79 -12.89 -24.13
N HIS A 208 -9.13 -11.89 -24.71
CA HIS A 208 -9.48 -10.48 -24.52
C HIS A 208 -10.74 -10.04 -25.27
N ALA A 209 -11.02 -10.62 -26.44
CA ALA A 209 -12.13 -10.22 -27.30
C ALA A 209 -13.51 -10.69 -26.80
N GLU A 210 -13.58 -11.72 -25.95
CA GLU A 210 -14.86 -12.39 -25.63
C GLU A 210 -15.70 -11.78 -24.51
N GLU A 211 -15.20 -10.86 -23.67
CA GLU A 211 -16.01 -10.15 -22.66
C GLU A 211 -15.21 -8.92 -22.15
N GLU A 212 -15.63 -7.70 -22.50
CA GLU A 212 -14.92 -6.43 -22.19
C GLU A 212 -14.59 -6.21 -20.70
N ASP A 213 -15.20 -6.97 -19.77
CA ASP A 213 -15.01 -6.80 -18.32
C ASP A 213 -14.27 -7.98 -17.64
N LYS A 214 -14.04 -9.11 -18.34
CA LYS A 214 -13.33 -10.31 -17.78
C LYS A 214 -12.01 -10.63 -18.46
N SER A 215 -11.74 -9.96 -19.57
CA SER A 215 -10.58 -10.10 -20.44
C SER A 215 -9.22 -10.06 -19.68
N LEU A 216 -9.03 -9.07 -18.82
CA LEU A 216 -7.81 -8.84 -18.03
C LEU A 216 -7.59 -9.88 -16.92
N TYR A 217 -8.68 -10.42 -16.37
CA TYR A 217 -8.63 -11.43 -15.31
C TYR A 217 -8.21 -12.80 -15.84
N ARG A 218 -8.57 -13.13 -17.08
CA ARG A 218 -8.17 -14.40 -17.72
C ARG A 218 -6.67 -14.46 -17.96
N ASP A 219 -6.03 -13.33 -18.26
CA ASP A 219 -4.57 -13.26 -18.43
C ASP A 219 -3.82 -13.46 -17.11
N VAL A 220 -4.31 -12.85 -16.04
CA VAL A 220 -3.84 -13.10 -14.67
C VAL A 220 -4.04 -14.57 -14.29
N GLU A 221 -5.18 -15.16 -14.64
CA GLU A 221 -5.47 -16.58 -14.40
C GLU A 221 -4.50 -17.49 -15.17
N LEU A 222 -4.18 -17.16 -16.43
CA LEU A 222 -3.22 -17.89 -17.24
C LEU A 222 -1.83 -17.88 -16.58
N MET A 223 -1.40 -16.72 -16.09
CA MET A 223 -0.15 -16.61 -15.34
C MET A 223 -0.20 -17.36 -14.01
N VAL A 224 -1.33 -17.36 -13.28
CA VAL A 224 -1.49 -18.19 -12.07
C VAL A 224 -1.29 -19.68 -12.41
N ARG A 225 -1.80 -20.16 -13.56
CA ARG A 225 -1.63 -21.54 -14.01
C ARG A 225 -0.19 -21.90 -14.37
N MET A 226 0.60 -20.92 -14.80
CA MET A 226 2.03 -21.08 -15.11
C MET A 226 2.92 -21.12 -13.86
N ALA A 227 2.44 -20.66 -12.71
CA ALA A 227 3.25 -20.55 -11.51
C ALA A 227 3.32 -21.85 -10.70
N VAL A 228 4.38 -22.01 -9.90
CA VAL A 228 4.57 -23.21 -9.06
C VAL A 228 3.44 -23.35 -8.03
N PRO A 229 2.70 -24.48 -8.00
CA PRO A 229 1.62 -24.70 -7.05
C PRO A 229 2.09 -24.58 -5.59
N GLY A 230 1.46 -23.68 -4.83
CA GLY A 230 1.76 -23.48 -3.40
C GLY A 230 2.85 -22.45 -3.09
N SER A 231 3.42 -21.78 -4.09
CA SER A 231 4.25 -20.60 -3.87
C SER A 231 3.38 -19.35 -3.62
N ASN A 232 3.76 -18.52 -2.64
CA ASN A 232 3.08 -17.26 -2.33
C ASN A 232 4.13 -16.14 -2.05
N PRO A 233 4.25 -15.12 -2.92
CA PRO A 233 3.56 -15.00 -4.19
C PRO A 233 3.94 -16.12 -5.17
N PRO A 234 3.07 -16.45 -6.12
CA PRO A 234 3.36 -17.43 -7.16
C PRO A 234 4.69 -17.10 -7.86
N LYS A 235 5.62 -18.06 -7.88
CA LYS A 235 6.92 -17.94 -8.54
C LYS A 235 6.94 -18.78 -9.81
N PHE A 236 7.49 -18.23 -10.88
CA PHE A 236 7.77 -18.94 -12.12
C PHE A 236 9.19 -19.50 -12.08
N THR A 237 9.35 -20.76 -12.47
CA THR A 237 10.65 -21.35 -12.83
C THR A 237 10.70 -21.65 -14.32
N PRO A 238 11.90 -21.73 -14.92
CA PRO A 238 12.03 -22.12 -16.32
C PRO A 238 11.30 -23.43 -16.64
N GLU A 239 11.28 -24.39 -15.72
CA GLU A 239 10.59 -25.67 -15.87
C GLU A 239 9.07 -25.50 -15.86
N SER A 240 8.52 -24.68 -14.97
CA SER A 240 7.06 -24.41 -14.93
C SER A 240 6.57 -23.69 -16.19
N VAL A 241 7.36 -22.73 -16.70
CA VAL A 241 7.08 -22.01 -17.94
C VAL A 241 7.18 -22.96 -19.14
N ALA A 242 8.25 -23.77 -19.20
CA ALA A 242 8.42 -24.76 -20.27
C ALA A 242 7.30 -25.80 -20.26
N SER A 243 6.93 -26.33 -19.09
CA SER A 243 5.86 -27.32 -18.94
C SER A 243 4.50 -26.75 -19.33
N TYR A 244 4.23 -25.48 -19.06
CA TYR A 244 3.01 -24.82 -19.50
C TYR A 244 2.99 -24.71 -21.03
N ILE A 245 4.10 -24.23 -21.63
CA ILE A 245 4.21 -24.11 -23.08
C ILE A 245 4.03 -25.48 -23.75
N ASP A 246 4.67 -26.51 -23.19
CA ASP A 246 4.52 -27.89 -23.66
C ASP A 246 3.05 -28.33 -23.58
N HIS A 247 2.39 -28.20 -22.42
CA HIS A 247 1.02 -28.66 -22.23
C HIS A 247 -0.01 -28.01 -23.17
N TYR A 248 0.07 -26.70 -23.37
CA TYR A 248 -0.94 -25.96 -24.16
C TYR A 248 -0.60 -25.86 -25.65
N PHE A 249 0.67 -26.07 -26.04
CA PHE A 249 1.13 -25.88 -27.41
C PHE A 249 1.90 -27.10 -27.98
N ASP A 250 1.82 -28.29 -27.35
CA ASP A 250 2.47 -29.55 -27.79
C ASP A 250 2.19 -29.85 -29.28
N GLY A 251 0.94 -29.66 -29.71
CA GLY A 251 0.53 -29.86 -31.11
C GLY A 251 1.29 -29.01 -32.12
N GLU A 252 1.93 -27.92 -31.69
CA GLU A 252 2.68 -26.99 -32.54
C GLU A 252 4.19 -27.26 -32.58
N LEU A 253 4.71 -27.96 -31.58
CA LEU A 253 6.13 -28.29 -31.41
C LEU A 253 6.58 -29.46 -32.30
N ARG A 254 5.64 -30.16 -32.97
CA ARG A 254 5.91 -31.25 -33.94
C ARG A 254 6.86 -32.34 -33.41
N GLY A 255 6.80 -32.64 -32.11
CA GLY A 255 7.63 -33.65 -31.45
C GLY A 255 9.03 -33.19 -31.05
N GLY A 256 9.38 -31.91 -31.25
CA GLY A 256 10.56 -31.30 -30.64
C GLY A 256 10.27 -30.88 -29.20
N SER A 257 11.22 -31.06 -28.28
CA SER A 257 11.05 -30.53 -26.91
C SER A 257 11.04 -29.00 -26.91
N VAL A 258 10.29 -28.39 -25.99
CA VAL A 258 10.27 -26.92 -25.77
C VAL A 258 11.69 -26.33 -25.72
N GLN A 259 12.64 -27.01 -25.09
CA GLN A 259 14.03 -26.53 -24.99
C GLN A 259 14.79 -26.54 -26.33
N ASN A 260 14.44 -27.44 -27.24
CA ASN A 260 15.03 -27.52 -28.58
C ASN A 260 14.45 -26.45 -29.50
N GLU A 261 13.14 -26.22 -29.42
CA GLU A 261 12.43 -25.28 -30.30
C GLU A 261 12.60 -23.81 -29.85
N ILE A 262 12.58 -23.55 -28.54
CA ILE A 262 12.61 -22.19 -27.98
C ILE A 262 14.01 -21.84 -27.45
N GLY A 263 14.64 -22.74 -26.71
CA GLY A 263 15.93 -22.51 -26.07
C GLY A 263 15.87 -22.11 -24.60
N ALA A 264 16.78 -22.67 -23.80
CA ALA A 264 16.81 -22.51 -22.35
C ALA A 264 16.98 -21.04 -21.91
N GLN A 265 17.85 -20.26 -22.57
CA GLN A 265 18.04 -18.86 -22.21
C GLN A 265 16.77 -18.03 -22.46
N THR A 266 16.11 -18.23 -23.59
CA THR A 266 14.83 -17.55 -23.92
C THR A 266 13.75 -17.86 -22.88
N ILE A 267 13.67 -19.11 -22.42
CA ILE A 267 12.74 -19.51 -21.35
C ILE A 267 13.12 -18.83 -20.03
N SER A 268 14.41 -18.77 -19.70
CA SER A 268 14.91 -18.10 -18.49
C SER A 268 14.57 -16.60 -18.50
N ASP A 269 14.85 -15.91 -19.60
CA ASP A 269 14.57 -14.48 -19.76
C ASP A 269 13.06 -14.18 -19.65
N LEU A 270 12.22 -15.01 -20.27
CA LEU A 270 10.77 -14.91 -20.14
C LEU A 270 10.32 -15.16 -18.69
N THR A 271 10.90 -16.15 -18.02
CA THR A 271 10.60 -16.48 -16.61
C THR A 271 10.92 -15.29 -15.69
N GLU A 272 12.06 -14.63 -15.89
CA GLU A 272 12.44 -13.44 -15.12
C GLU A 272 11.47 -12.28 -15.36
N ALA A 273 11.10 -12.05 -16.63
CA ALA A 273 10.14 -11.01 -16.98
C ALA A 273 8.74 -11.28 -16.41
N LEU A 274 8.28 -12.53 -16.44
CA LEU A 274 7.01 -12.94 -15.81
C LEU A 274 7.07 -12.73 -14.30
N ASN A 275 8.12 -13.19 -13.60
CA ASN A 275 8.26 -12.97 -12.16
C ASN A 275 8.26 -11.48 -11.79
N SER A 276 8.87 -10.62 -12.61
CA SER A 276 8.97 -9.18 -12.36
C SER A 276 7.66 -8.42 -12.56
N ASN A 277 6.80 -8.90 -13.48
CA ASN A 277 5.57 -8.20 -13.87
C ASN A 277 4.29 -8.86 -13.37
N TYR A 278 4.33 -10.15 -13.06
CA TYR A 278 3.18 -10.90 -12.58
C TYR A 278 2.54 -10.27 -11.36
N HIS A 279 3.34 -9.94 -10.34
CA HIS A 279 2.82 -9.34 -9.11
C HIS A 279 2.09 -8.02 -9.38
N ARG A 280 2.62 -7.20 -10.30
CA ARG A 280 1.95 -5.94 -10.70
C ARG A 280 0.66 -6.23 -11.46
N ALA A 281 0.69 -7.14 -12.43
CA ALA A 281 -0.51 -7.50 -13.18
C ALA A 281 -1.60 -8.10 -12.27
N THR A 282 -1.24 -8.96 -11.33
CA THR A 282 -2.25 -9.59 -10.45
C THR A 282 -2.80 -8.62 -9.41
N ILE A 283 -1.93 -7.84 -8.76
CA ILE A 283 -2.37 -6.91 -7.72
C ILE A 283 -3.00 -5.66 -8.34
N ASN A 284 -2.30 -4.95 -9.22
CA ASN A 284 -2.80 -3.67 -9.73
C ASN A 284 -3.96 -3.88 -10.70
N LEU A 285 -3.79 -4.71 -11.73
CA LEU A 285 -4.83 -4.90 -12.75
C LEU A 285 -5.94 -5.83 -12.26
N GLY A 286 -5.58 -6.97 -11.66
CA GLY A 286 -6.53 -7.96 -11.18
C GLY A 286 -7.26 -7.50 -9.91
N ASP A 287 -6.56 -7.39 -8.79
CA ASP A 287 -7.21 -7.21 -7.50
C ASP A 287 -7.66 -5.77 -7.26
N ALA A 288 -6.80 -4.78 -7.50
CA ALA A 288 -7.12 -3.37 -7.28
C ALA A 288 -7.98 -2.80 -8.40
N LYS A 289 -7.93 -3.39 -9.61
CA LYS A 289 -8.55 -2.85 -10.83
C LYS A 289 -8.08 -1.43 -11.13
N ILE A 290 -6.77 -1.25 -11.19
CA ILE A 290 -6.13 0.00 -11.61
C ILE A 290 -6.09 0.01 -13.14
N GLU A 291 -6.51 1.12 -13.74
CA GLU A 291 -6.54 1.27 -15.19
C GLU A 291 -5.11 1.24 -15.79
N PRO A 292 -4.87 0.48 -16.88
CA PRO A 292 -3.60 0.50 -17.60
C PRO A 292 -3.15 1.92 -17.97
N GLY A 293 -1.84 2.16 -17.90
CA GLY A 293 -1.24 3.48 -18.16
C GLY A 293 -1.37 4.49 -17.01
N SER A 294 -2.18 4.20 -15.98
CA SER A 294 -2.30 5.03 -14.78
C SER A 294 -0.99 5.16 -14.03
N ARG A 295 -0.76 6.31 -13.38
CA ARG A 295 0.38 6.46 -12.49
C ARG A 295 0.14 5.71 -11.18
N ILE A 296 1.09 4.84 -10.84
CA ILE A 296 1.06 4.00 -9.64
C ILE A 296 1.72 4.74 -8.47
N ASP A 297 2.78 5.52 -8.75
CA ASP A 297 3.53 6.24 -7.72
C ASP A 297 2.67 7.27 -6.97
N THR A 298 1.79 7.99 -7.68
CA THR A 298 0.95 9.07 -7.14
C THR A 298 -0.10 8.59 -6.14
N ARG A 299 -0.43 7.28 -6.13
CA ARG A 299 -1.39 6.67 -5.21
C ARG A 299 -0.92 6.71 -3.76
N ASN A 300 0.40 6.67 -3.53
CA ASN A 300 0.99 6.93 -2.22
C ASN A 300 0.60 8.32 -1.68
N ALA A 301 0.68 9.32 -2.55
CA ALA A 301 0.33 10.69 -2.20
C ALA A 301 -1.19 10.90 -2.09
N ALA A 302 -1.98 10.19 -2.92
CA ALA A 302 -3.44 10.19 -2.82
C ALA A 302 -3.90 9.68 -1.45
N MET A 303 -3.37 8.53 -1.01
CA MET A 303 -3.68 7.98 0.31
C MET A 303 -3.18 8.87 1.45
N SER A 304 -2.03 9.54 1.28
CA SER A 304 -1.55 10.58 2.22
C SER A 304 -2.51 11.76 2.33
N SER A 305 -3.12 12.20 1.23
CA SER A 305 -4.13 13.25 1.24
C SER A 305 -5.39 12.83 2.00
N VAL A 306 -5.84 11.58 1.84
CA VAL A 306 -6.96 11.05 2.62
C VAL A 306 -6.60 10.91 4.10
N ALA A 307 -5.39 10.45 4.43
CA ALA A 307 -4.93 10.38 5.82
C ALA A 307 -4.92 11.75 6.49
N GLU A 308 -4.46 12.80 5.78
CA GLU A 308 -4.54 14.18 6.24
C GLU A 308 -5.98 14.64 6.43
N LEU A 309 -6.87 14.38 5.45
CA LEU A 309 -8.29 14.72 5.53
C LEU A 309 -8.96 14.08 6.77
N LEU A 310 -8.66 12.81 7.03
CA LEU A 310 -9.17 12.04 8.16
C LEU A 310 -8.45 12.33 9.49
N GLY A 311 -7.47 13.24 9.50
CA GLY A 311 -6.78 13.65 10.72
C GLY A 311 -5.83 12.59 11.31
N VAL A 312 -5.37 11.65 10.49
CA VAL A 312 -4.43 10.58 10.87
C VAL A 312 -3.17 10.56 10.00
N PRO A 313 -2.51 11.70 9.72
CA PRO A 313 -1.39 11.75 8.78
C PRO A 313 -0.18 10.88 9.18
N ASN A 314 -0.07 10.52 10.45
CA ASN A 314 1.08 9.78 10.99
C ASN A 314 0.94 8.26 10.91
N VAL A 315 -0.23 7.73 10.52
CA VAL A 315 -0.43 6.27 10.42
C VAL A 315 0.15 5.67 9.15
N ILE A 316 0.57 6.52 8.20
CA ILE A 316 1.36 6.15 7.03
C ILE A 316 2.55 7.09 6.85
N ALA A 317 3.57 6.64 6.13
CA ALA A 317 4.67 7.50 5.71
C ALA A 317 4.14 8.53 4.72
N ARG A 318 4.34 9.81 5.04
CA ARG A 318 3.75 10.90 4.29
C ARG A 318 4.37 10.94 2.89
N SER A 319 3.52 10.94 1.88
CA SER A 319 3.92 10.96 0.49
C SER A 319 3.36 12.17 -0.23
N LYS A 320 4.16 12.75 -1.13
CA LYS A 320 3.75 13.87 -1.99
C LYS A 320 4.33 13.69 -3.40
N PRO A 321 3.65 14.13 -4.46
CA PRO A 321 4.27 14.25 -5.77
C PRO A 321 5.52 15.13 -5.64
N MET A 322 6.55 14.83 -6.41
CA MET A 322 7.78 15.61 -6.44
C MET A 322 8.43 15.51 -7.82
N GLN A 323 9.08 16.59 -8.24
CA GLN A 323 9.98 16.59 -9.38
C GLN A 323 11.39 16.86 -8.86
N ILE A 324 12.37 16.08 -9.30
CA ILE A 324 13.78 16.34 -9.01
C ILE A 324 14.50 16.81 -10.28
N ILE A 325 15.49 17.68 -10.12
CA ILE A 325 16.49 17.94 -11.17
C ILE A 325 17.68 17.04 -10.87
N ASP A 326 17.92 16.05 -11.74
CA ASP A 326 19.02 15.10 -11.60
C ASP A 326 20.39 15.75 -11.85
N ALA A 327 21.48 15.01 -11.62
CA ALA A 327 22.84 15.50 -11.81
C ALA A 327 23.15 16.00 -13.24
N ASN A 328 22.36 15.58 -14.24
CA ASN A 328 22.51 16.00 -15.63
C ASN A 328 21.63 17.20 -16.00
N GLY A 329 20.86 17.73 -15.04
CA GLY A 329 19.89 18.81 -15.29
C GLY A 329 18.54 18.34 -15.84
N ASN A 330 18.29 17.03 -15.92
CA ASN A 330 17.00 16.51 -16.37
C ASN A 330 15.97 16.58 -15.24
N LYS A 331 14.73 16.90 -15.61
CA LYS A 331 13.59 16.82 -14.70
C LYS A 331 13.06 15.39 -14.65
N VAL A 332 12.99 14.83 -13.46
CA VAL A 332 12.44 13.48 -13.21
C VAL A 332 11.21 13.63 -12.31
N ASN A 333 10.05 13.21 -12.79
CA ASN A 333 8.83 13.15 -12.01
C ASN A 333 8.81 11.92 -11.11
N GLY A 334 8.10 12.02 -10.00
CA GLY A 334 7.86 10.89 -9.12
C GLY A 334 7.10 11.29 -7.86
N THR A 335 7.24 10.46 -6.84
CA THR A 335 6.64 10.66 -5.52
C THR A 335 7.72 10.55 -4.46
N PHE A 336 7.78 11.53 -3.56
CA PHE A 336 8.64 11.48 -2.38
C PHE A 336 7.83 10.99 -1.19
N MET A 337 8.30 9.92 -0.55
CA MET A 337 7.76 9.35 0.68
C MET A 337 8.75 9.61 1.82
N THR A 338 8.29 10.19 2.93
CA THR A 338 9.13 10.39 4.11
C THR A 338 9.61 9.06 4.68
N GLU A 339 10.73 9.08 5.39
CA GLU A 339 11.19 7.92 6.15
C GLU A 339 10.10 7.48 7.15
N ALA A 340 9.87 6.17 7.23
CA ALA A 340 8.92 5.60 8.18
C ALA A 340 9.57 5.43 9.54
N GLU A 341 8.82 5.72 10.60
CA GLU A 341 9.27 5.56 11.98
C GLU A 341 9.16 4.11 12.45
N GLY A 342 10.24 3.59 13.02
CA GLY A 342 10.26 2.28 13.67
C GLY A 342 11.17 1.30 12.95
N MET A 343 10.87 0.02 13.08
CA MET A 343 11.64 -1.08 12.50
C MET A 343 10.77 -1.84 11.50
N ASP A 344 11.38 -2.26 10.40
CA ASP A 344 10.77 -3.18 9.43
C ASP A 344 10.71 -4.59 10.05
N PRO A 345 9.53 -5.21 10.16
CA PRO A 345 9.43 -6.57 10.67
C PRO A 345 10.11 -7.63 9.81
N GLY A 346 10.27 -7.39 8.51
CA GLY A 346 11.02 -8.27 7.63
C GLY A 346 12.54 -8.11 7.76
N ASN A 347 13.01 -7.02 8.37
CA ASN A 347 14.43 -6.70 8.47
C ASN A 347 14.75 -5.99 9.80
N LEU A 348 14.75 -6.76 10.88
CA LEU A 348 15.02 -6.23 12.21
C LEU A 348 16.49 -5.84 12.39
N PRO A 349 16.78 -4.61 12.87
CA PRO A 349 18.14 -4.21 13.16
C PRO A 349 18.62 -4.85 14.49
N PRO A 350 19.93 -5.03 14.72
CA PRO A 350 20.47 -5.58 15.97
C PRO A 350 20.01 -4.83 17.23
N GLU A 351 19.69 -3.54 17.12
CA GLU A 351 19.14 -2.72 18.20
C GLU A 351 17.79 -3.26 18.73
N ALA A 352 17.02 -3.99 17.91
CA ALA A 352 15.79 -4.64 18.32
C ALA A 352 16.01 -5.63 19.48
N GLU A 353 17.19 -6.28 19.53
CA GLU A 353 17.60 -7.19 20.60
C GLU A 353 17.69 -6.49 21.96
N LYS A 354 18.15 -5.22 21.97
CA LYS A 354 18.32 -4.46 23.21
C LYS A 354 17.01 -4.02 23.83
N ILE A 355 15.94 -3.96 23.03
CA ILE A 355 14.65 -3.41 23.43
C ILE A 355 13.80 -4.46 24.17
N GLY A 356 14.11 -5.77 24.03
CA GLY A 356 13.46 -6.85 24.77
C GLY A 356 11.95 -6.88 24.53
N VAL A 357 11.55 -7.19 23.29
CA VAL A 357 10.16 -7.10 22.81
C VAL A 357 9.20 -7.84 23.75
N SER A 358 8.42 -7.07 24.52
CA SER A 358 7.38 -7.60 25.40
C SER A 358 6.05 -7.66 24.64
N ALA A 359 5.95 -8.66 23.76
CA ALA A 359 4.74 -8.92 22.99
C ALA A 359 3.52 -9.02 23.92
N GLY A 360 2.53 -8.14 23.71
CA GLY A 360 1.22 -8.21 24.37
C GLY A 360 0.85 -7.04 25.30
N SER A 361 1.72 -6.06 25.54
CA SER A 361 1.31 -4.86 26.28
C SER A 361 1.60 -3.58 25.49
N GLY A 362 0.65 -3.16 24.66
CA GLY A 362 0.66 -1.82 24.08
C GLY A 362 0.83 -0.82 25.23
N THR A 363 1.79 0.10 25.11
CA THR A 363 2.21 0.98 26.21
C THR A 363 1.05 1.73 26.81
N ASP A 364 0.22 2.31 25.93
CA ASP A 364 -0.80 3.30 26.26
C ASP A 364 -2.02 3.22 25.30
N GLY A 365 -2.15 2.12 24.54
CA GLY A 365 -3.20 1.94 23.54
C GLY A 365 -2.99 2.70 22.22
N LYS A 366 -2.00 3.59 22.13
CA LYS A 366 -1.72 4.38 20.92
C LYS A 366 -1.52 3.50 19.67
N ALA A 367 -0.61 2.51 19.73
CA ALA A 367 -0.41 1.59 18.62
C ALA A 367 -1.69 0.85 18.19
N PHE A 368 -2.58 0.52 19.13
CA PHE A 368 -3.85 -0.14 18.80
C PHE A 368 -4.81 0.82 18.09
N LYS A 369 -4.80 2.09 18.47
CA LYS A 369 -5.49 3.15 17.73
C LYS A 369 -4.91 3.31 16.32
N ASP A 370 -3.58 3.37 16.19
CA ASP A 370 -2.91 3.48 14.88
C ASP A 370 -3.27 2.31 13.97
N ILE A 371 -3.32 1.07 14.49
CA ILE A 371 -3.79 -0.13 13.76
C ILE A 371 -5.25 0.03 13.32
N ALA A 372 -6.14 0.45 14.24
CA ALA A 372 -7.56 0.65 13.94
C ALA A 372 -7.78 1.70 12.85
N ASP A 373 -7.02 2.80 12.90
CA ASP A 373 -7.12 3.90 11.97
C ASP A 373 -6.50 3.53 10.61
N LEU A 374 -5.38 2.82 10.59
CA LEU A 374 -4.73 2.38 9.36
C LEU A 374 -5.60 1.42 8.56
N GLN A 375 -6.24 0.43 9.19
CA GLN A 375 -7.14 -0.49 8.44
C GLN A 375 -8.40 0.22 7.89
N VAL A 376 -8.89 1.27 8.58
CA VAL A 376 -10.01 2.09 8.08
C VAL A 376 -9.56 2.91 6.89
N LEU A 377 -8.36 3.51 6.97
CA LEU A 377 -7.75 4.23 5.85
C LEU A 377 -7.49 3.28 4.67
N ASP A 378 -6.92 2.10 4.90
CA ASP A 378 -6.70 1.06 3.90
C ASP A 378 -8.02 0.63 3.26
N TYR A 379 -9.14 0.57 3.99
CA TYR A 379 -10.45 0.26 3.40
C TYR A 379 -11.00 1.40 2.53
N ILE A 380 -10.96 2.65 3.00
CA ILE A 380 -11.45 3.82 2.25
C ILE A 380 -10.60 4.08 1.00
N CYS A 381 -9.29 3.88 1.09
CA CYS A 381 -8.37 4.03 -0.03
C CYS A 381 -8.31 2.76 -0.88
N GLY A 382 -8.55 1.59 -0.30
CA GLY A 382 -8.61 0.31 -1.02
C GLY A 382 -7.21 -0.20 -1.25
N ASN A 383 -6.36 -0.06 -0.23
CA ASN A 383 -5.02 -0.57 -0.27
C ASN A 383 -5.05 -2.07 -0.02
N ILE A 384 -4.75 -2.81 -1.07
CA ILE A 384 -4.90 -4.27 -1.10
C ILE A 384 -3.57 -4.98 -0.87
N ASP A 385 -2.50 -4.21 -0.70
CA ASP A 385 -1.16 -4.71 -0.50
C ASP A 385 -0.64 -4.41 0.91
N ARG A 386 -1.54 -4.26 1.90
CA ARG A 386 -1.11 -4.21 3.30
C ARG A 386 -0.70 -5.61 3.75
N HIS A 387 0.61 -5.85 3.85
CA HIS A 387 1.20 -7.05 4.45
C HIS A 387 2.27 -6.71 5.49
N ALA A 388 2.86 -7.75 6.11
CA ALA A 388 3.84 -7.60 7.20
C ALA A 388 4.97 -6.62 6.88
N ASN A 389 5.55 -6.67 5.68
CA ASN A 389 6.68 -5.79 5.29
C ASN A 389 6.25 -4.39 4.83
N ASN A 390 4.94 -4.12 4.74
CA ASN A 390 4.42 -2.82 4.31
C ASN A 390 4.00 -1.96 5.52
N PHE A 391 4.52 -2.21 6.72
CA PHE A 391 4.43 -1.27 7.82
C PHE A 391 5.62 -1.40 8.76
N PHE A 392 5.96 -0.29 9.40
CA PHE A 392 7.01 -0.21 10.41
C PHE A 392 6.39 -0.27 11.80
N MET A 393 7.14 -0.84 12.74
CA MET A 393 6.75 -0.98 14.15
C MET A 393 7.73 -0.24 15.03
N LYS A 394 7.26 0.76 15.77
CA LYS A 394 8.07 1.50 16.73
C LYS A 394 7.84 0.97 18.14
N PHE A 395 8.93 0.62 18.81
CA PHE A 395 8.90 0.14 20.19
C PHE A 395 9.52 1.18 21.13
N ASN A 396 8.94 1.32 22.32
CA ASN A 396 9.54 2.18 23.34
C ASN A 396 10.75 1.48 24.01
N LYS A 397 11.43 2.20 24.90
CA LYS A 397 12.59 1.68 25.66
C LYS A 397 12.32 0.43 26.51
N LYS A 398 11.06 0.03 26.71
CA LYS A 398 10.62 -1.15 27.49
C LYS A 398 10.18 -2.32 26.60
N GLY A 399 10.41 -2.26 25.30
CA GLY A 399 10.03 -3.36 24.40
C GLY A 399 8.57 -3.39 24.03
N LYS A 400 7.81 -2.35 24.34
CA LYS A 400 6.37 -2.29 24.11
C LYS A 400 6.07 -1.53 22.82
N LEU A 401 5.12 -2.02 22.04
CA LEU A 401 4.68 -1.38 20.79
C LEU A 401 4.04 -0.01 21.10
N GLU A 402 4.57 1.03 20.48
CA GLU A 402 4.20 2.44 20.70
C GLU A 402 3.44 3.02 19.50
N HIS A 403 3.89 2.71 18.28
CA HIS A 403 3.35 3.24 17.04
C HIS A 403 3.49 2.21 15.91
N ILE A 404 2.59 2.27 14.94
CA ILE A 404 2.78 1.62 13.63
C ILE A 404 2.63 2.63 12.51
N GLN A 405 3.35 2.43 11.41
CA GLN A 405 3.27 3.30 10.25
C GLN A 405 3.28 2.51 8.96
N GLY A 406 2.21 2.60 8.17
CA GLY A 406 2.12 1.97 6.86
C GLY A 406 3.02 2.64 5.81
N ILE A 407 3.58 1.85 4.92
CA ILE A 407 4.31 2.30 3.73
C ILE A 407 3.73 1.62 2.49
N ASP A 408 4.30 1.89 1.30
CA ASP A 408 3.99 1.19 0.05
C ASP A 408 2.49 1.12 -0.24
N ASN A 409 1.90 2.30 -0.45
CA ASN A 409 0.48 2.49 -0.69
C ASN A 409 0.20 2.71 -2.19
N ASP A 410 1.08 2.21 -3.06
CA ASP A 410 0.99 2.34 -4.51
C ASP A 410 -0.14 1.49 -5.10
N CYS A 411 -0.51 0.39 -4.44
CA CYS A 411 -1.66 -0.46 -4.75
C CYS A 411 -2.99 0.04 -4.13
N SER A 412 -3.12 1.35 -3.90
CA SER A 412 -4.32 1.97 -3.33
C SER A 412 -5.14 2.73 -4.37
N CYS A 413 -6.35 3.14 -3.99
CA CYS A 413 -7.28 3.95 -4.80
C CYS A 413 -7.74 3.28 -6.10
N GLY A 414 -7.72 1.95 -6.18
CA GLY A 414 -8.28 1.21 -7.32
C GLY A 414 -9.82 1.10 -7.30
N GLU A 415 -10.38 0.59 -8.39
CA GLU A 415 -11.84 0.49 -8.61
C GLU A 415 -12.51 -0.63 -7.80
N ARG A 416 -11.76 -1.60 -7.29
CA ARG A 416 -12.34 -2.77 -6.65
C ARG A 416 -13.13 -2.40 -5.38
N ILE A 417 -14.37 -2.90 -5.32
CA ILE A 417 -15.28 -2.74 -4.18
C ILE A 417 -15.48 -4.13 -3.55
N PRO A 418 -15.31 -4.28 -2.23
CA PRO A 418 -15.54 -5.55 -1.58
C PRO A 418 -17.02 -5.95 -1.58
N GLU A 419 -17.33 -7.14 -2.08
CA GLU A 419 -18.70 -7.68 -2.11
C GLU A 419 -19.15 -8.11 -0.72
N LYS A 420 -20.40 -7.80 -0.35
CA LYS A 420 -21.07 -8.27 0.89
C LYS A 420 -20.24 -8.09 2.18
N GLY A 421 -19.33 -7.10 2.20
CA GLY A 421 -18.45 -6.80 3.33
C GLY A 421 -17.31 -7.80 3.55
N GLU A 422 -17.00 -8.65 2.56
CA GLU A 422 -15.82 -9.51 2.54
C GLU A 422 -14.57 -8.71 2.13
N GLY A 423 -13.38 -9.27 2.32
CA GLY A 423 -12.14 -8.69 1.82
C GLY A 423 -11.77 -9.32 0.47
N PHE A 424 -10.78 -8.78 -0.21
CA PHE A 424 -10.15 -9.41 -1.38
C PHE A 424 -8.64 -9.24 -1.28
N ASN A 425 -7.89 -10.27 -1.66
CA ASN A 425 -6.46 -10.37 -1.39
C ASN A 425 -6.15 -10.02 0.09
N ARG A 426 -5.31 -9.03 0.38
CA ARG A 426 -4.95 -8.60 1.74
C ARG A 426 -5.82 -7.45 2.28
N LEU A 427 -6.81 -6.96 1.52
CA LEU A 427 -7.70 -5.92 2.01
C LEU A 427 -8.60 -6.44 3.14
N VAL A 428 -8.55 -5.78 4.28
CA VAL A 428 -9.39 -6.11 5.44
C VAL A 428 -10.86 -5.89 5.08
N GLY A 429 -11.66 -6.94 5.13
CA GLY A 429 -13.10 -6.86 4.89
C GLY A 429 -13.80 -6.02 5.95
N LEU A 430 -14.93 -5.39 5.58
CA LEU A 430 -15.70 -4.52 6.46
C LEU A 430 -16.11 -5.23 7.77
N LYS A 431 -16.48 -6.52 7.68
CA LYS A 431 -16.83 -7.38 8.83
C LYS A 431 -15.66 -7.70 9.76
N ASP A 432 -14.43 -7.56 9.25
CA ASP A 432 -13.19 -7.91 9.94
C ASP A 432 -12.47 -6.70 10.57
N LEU A 433 -12.93 -5.47 10.32
CA LEU A 433 -12.37 -4.26 10.96
C LEU A 433 -12.42 -4.34 12.51
N ARG A 434 -13.50 -4.87 13.09
CA ARG A 434 -13.77 -5.01 14.54
C ARG A 434 -13.86 -3.73 15.35
N VAL A 435 -12.91 -2.81 15.21
CA VAL A 435 -12.81 -1.57 15.98
C VAL A 435 -12.44 -0.38 15.09
N MET A 436 -12.87 0.81 15.50
CA MET A 436 -12.49 2.11 14.94
C MET A 436 -12.34 3.10 16.08
N SER A 437 -11.38 4.02 15.98
CA SER A 437 -11.25 5.09 16.97
C SER A 437 -12.41 6.09 16.88
N GLU A 438 -12.75 6.71 18.01
CA GLU A 438 -13.76 7.76 18.05
C GLU A 438 -13.34 8.98 17.24
N SER A 439 -12.05 9.35 17.26
CA SER A 439 -11.55 10.44 16.41
C SER A 439 -11.71 10.13 14.92
N MET A 440 -11.40 8.91 14.48
CA MET A 440 -11.63 8.48 13.10
C MET A 440 -13.14 8.49 12.76
N TYR A 441 -14.00 7.95 13.63
CA TYR A 441 -15.45 7.96 13.42
C TYR A 441 -15.99 9.39 13.23
N ASN A 442 -15.59 10.32 14.10
CA ASN A 442 -16.03 11.72 14.02
C ASN A 442 -15.56 12.41 12.74
N LYS A 443 -14.45 11.96 12.14
CA LYS A 443 -13.96 12.47 10.86
C LYS A 443 -14.74 11.91 9.67
N ILE A 444 -15.07 10.63 9.71
CA ILE A 444 -15.74 9.97 8.58
C ILE A 444 -17.26 10.15 8.60
N LYS A 445 -17.91 10.31 9.76
CA LYS A 445 -19.39 10.23 9.86
C LYS A 445 -20.09 11.29 9.02
N ASP A 446 -19.49 12.48 8.89
CA ASP A 446 -20.01 13.63 8.15
C ASP A 446 -19.24 13.88 6.84
N LEU A 447 -18.26 13.02 6.51
CA LEU A 447 -17.49 13.16 5.27
C LEU A 447 -18.40 12.84 4.08
N THR A 448 -18.51 13.80 3.17
CA THR A 448 -19.34 13.65 1.95
C THR A 448 -18.51 13.16 0.76
N PRO A 449 -19.14 12.51 -0.24
CA PRO A 449 -18.46 12.14 -1.47
C PRO A 449 -17.79 13.32 -2.18
N ALA A 450 -18.39 14.51 -2.13
CA ALA A 450 -17.85 15.71 -2.74
C ALA A 450 -16.51 16.13 -2.10
N GLN A 451 -16.41 16.05 -0.78
CA GLN A 451 -15.19 16.38 -0.03
C GLN A 451 -14.08 15.36 -0.31
N LEU A 452 -14.39 14.07 -0.28
CA LEU A 452 -13.43 13.02 -0.57
C LEU A 452 -12.92 13.13 -2.02
N ARG A 453 -13.82 13.27 -3.01
CA ARG A 453 -13.43 13.49 -4.41
C ARG A 453 -12.50 14.67 -4.55
N PHE A 454 -12.88 15.82 -4.00
CA PHE A 454 -12.10 17.05 -4.13
C PHE A 454 -10.68 16.88 -3.59
N SER A 455 -10.51 16.18 -2.45
CA SER A 455 -9.18 15.89 -1.88
C SER A 455 -8.30 15.03 -2.80
N LEU A 456 -8.90 14.08 -3.53
CA LEU A 456 -8.23 13.10 -4.38
C LEU A 456 -7.93 13.61 -5.80
N ARG A 457 -8.40 14.80 -6.17
CA ARG A 457 -8.16 15.36 -7.51
C ARG A 457 -6.70 15.75 -7.71
N GLY A 458 -6.20 15.52 -8.92
CA GLY A 458 -4.81 15.82 -9.29
C GLY A 458 -3.80 14.74 -8.92
N TYR A 459 -4.26 13.55 -8.50
CA TYR A 459 -3.41 12.37 -8.31
C TYR A 459 -3.51 11.35 -9.47
N GLY A 460 -4.16 11.73 -10.58
CA GLY A 460 -4.29 10.88 -11.76
C GLY A 460 -5.30 9.73 -11.62
N LEU A 461 -6.27 9.84 -10.70
CA LEU A 461 -7.32 8.84 -10.50
C LEU A 461 -8.51 9.04 -11.44
N SER A 462 -9.08 7.94 -11.95
CA SER A 462 -10.26 7.95 -12.83
C SER A 462 -11.56 8.24 -12.05
N GLU A 463 -12.66 8.56 -12.74
CA GLU A 463 -13.98 8.70 -12.07
C GLU A 463 -14.42 7.40 -11.41
N LYS A 464 -14.12 6.25 -12.01
CA LYS A 464 -14.48 4.93 -11.47
C LYS A 464 -13.76 4.67 -10.15
N GLU A 465 -12.48 5.03 -10.08
CA GLU A 465 -11.67 4.91 -8.86
C GLU A 465 -12.16 5.84 -7.74
N LEU A 466 -12.48 7.09 -8.08
CA LEU A 466 -13.07 8.04 -7.13
C LEU A 466 -14.44 7.58 -6.63
N ASN A 467 -15.27 6.99 -7.50
CA ASN A 467 -16.54 6.38 -7.15
C ASN A 467 -16.36 5.20 -6.18
N ALA A 468 -15.35 4.36 -6.42
CA ALA A 468 -15.04 3.21 -5.57
C ALA A 468 -14.62 3.67 -4.16
N ALA A 469 -13.74 4.67 -4.04
CA ALA A 469 -13.34 5.23 -2.75
C ALA A 469 -14.56 5.82 -1.99
N CYS A 470 -15.41 6.58 -2.68
CA CYS A 470 -16.65 7.11 -2.10
C CYS A 470 -17.62 6.00 -1.64
N THR A 471 -17.70 4.91 -2.40
CA THR A 471 -18.54 3.76 -2.05
C THR A 471 -18.03 3.07 -0.80
N ARG A 472 -16.71 2.85 -0.70
CA ARG A 472 -16.06 2.25 0.47
C ARG A 472 -16.22 3.12 1.72
N MET A 473 -16.09 4.44 1.59
CA MET A 473 -16.41 5.39 2.67
C MET A 473 -17.87 5.25 3.17
N LYS A 474 -18.85 5.23 2.26
CA LYS A 474 -20.28 5.07 2.62
C LYS A 474 -20.57 3.73 3.29
N GLN A 475 -19.92 2.65 2.85
CA GLN A 475 -20.06 1.32 3.46
C GLN A 475 -19.63 1.33 4.92
N ILE A 476 -18.51 1.99 5.24
CA ILE A 476 -18.08 2.17 6.64
C ILE A 476 -19.05 3.03 7.43
N GLN A 477 -19.50 4.17 6.89
CA GLN A 477 -20.47 5.04 7.57
C GLN A 477 -21.76 4.28 7.92
N ALA A 478 -22.28 3.49 6.98
CA ALA A 478 -23.46 2.66 7.19
C ALA A 478 -23.24 1.60 8.28
N MET A 479 -22.08 0.93 8.27
CA MET A 479 -21.72 -0.05 9.30
C MET A 479 -21.62 0.60 10.69
N ALA A 480 -20.95 1.75 10.79
CA ALA A 480 -20.79 2.47 12.05
C ALA A 480 -22.15 2.91 12.62
N LYS A 481 -23.02 3.50 11.79
CA LYS A 481 -24.39 3.91 12.20
C LYS A 481 -25.21 2.73 12.73
N ARG A 482 -25.15 1.59 12.03
CA ARG A 482 -25.83 0.35 12.44
C ARG A 482 -25.27 -0.18 13.76
N ASP A 483 -23.96 -0.21 13.91
CA ASP A 483 -23.31 -0.87 15.04
C ASP A 483 -23.29 0.01 16.30
N ILE A 484 -23.31 1.34 16.17
CA ILE A 484 -23.59 2.24 17.30
C ILE A 484 -24.94 1.93 17.94
N LYS A 485 -25.99 1.72 17.13
CA LYS A 485 -27.31 1.30 17.65
C LYS A 485 -27.23 -0.05 18.34
N TYR A 486 -26.50 -1.00 17.77
CA TYR A 486 -26.30 -2.32 18.37
C TYR A 486 -25.59 -2.26 19.72
N TYR A 487 -24.61 -1.38 19.89
CA TYR A 487 -23.83 -1.25 21.14
C TYR A 487 -24.47 -0.29 22.16
N ALA A 488 -25.65 0.27 21.89
CA ALA A 488 -26.32 1.19 22.80
C ALA A 488 -26.73 0.53 24.13
N ASP A 489 -27.16 -0.73 24.07
CA ASP A 489 -27.65 -1.53 25.21
C ASP A 489 -26.82 -2.80 25.46
N LYS A 490 -25.71 -2.98 24.72
CA LYS A 490 -24.84 -4.17 24.79
C LYS A 490 -23.49 -3.83 25.40
N GLU A 491 -22.81 -4.87 25.87
CA GLU A 491 -21.42 -4.76 26.31
C GLU A 491 -20.53 -4.29 25.14
N LYS A 492 -19.76 -3.22 25.39
CA LYS A 492 -18.85 -2.60 24.40
C LYS A 492 -17.56 -3.41 24.24
N LYS A 493 -17.68 -4.62 23.70
CA LYS A 493 -16.56 -5.49 23.34
C LYS A 493 -16.49 -5.72 21.83
N PRO A 494 -15.29 -5.81 21.24
CA PRO A 494 -15.13 -6.17 19.83
C PRO A 494 -15.85 -7.48 19.51
N LYS A 495 -16.59 -7.52 18.39
CA LYS A 495 -17.38 -8.70 18.00
C LYS A 495 -17.26 -8.95 16.49
N ALA A 496 -17.30 -10.21 16.08
CA ALA A 496 -17.21 -10.59 14.69
C ALA A 496 -18.36 -10.01 13.87
N GLY A 497 -18.04 -9.43 12.70
CA GLY A 497 -19.01 -8.79 11.81
C GLY A 497 -19.58 -7.46 12.32
N ARG A 498 -19.04 -6.92 13.43
CA ARG A 498 -19.48 -5.67 14.05
C ARG A 498 -18.30 -4.73 14.23
N LEU A 499 -18.57 -3.43 14.09
CA LEU A 499 -17.63 -2.36 14.29
C LEU A 499 -17.93 -1.67 15.62
N LEU A 500 -17.01 -1.80 16.57
CA LEU A 500 -17.07 -1.07 17.83
C LEU A 500 -16.34 0.27 17.68
N ILE A 501 -17.04 1.38 17.93
CA ILE A 501 -16.39 2.69 18.07
C ILE A 501 -15.81 2.79 19.47
N VAL A 502 -14.49 2.92 19.56
CA VAL A 502 -13.73 2.92 20.81
C VAL A 502 -13.27 4.35 21.11
N PRO A 503 -13.66 4.94 22.27
CA PRO A 503 -13.10 6.22 22.69
C PRO A 503 -11.58 6.12 22.77
N ASP A 504 -10.88 7.12 22.26
CA ASP A 504 -9.42 7.07 22.06
C ASP A 504 -8.66 6.70 23.34
N ASN A 505 -9.12 7.19 24.50
CA ASN A 505 -8.53 6.92 25.81
C ASN A 505 -8.81 5.50 26.38
N GLN A 506 -9.65 4.70 25.72
CA GLN A 506 -9.98 3.32 26.11
C GLN A 506 -9.13 2.28 25.38
N PHE A 507 -8.39 2.64 24.32
CA PHE A 507 -7.51 1.68 23.64
C PHE A 507 -6.45 1.08 24.59
N LYS A 508 -6.03 1.80 25.63
CA LYS A 508 -5.11 1.29 26.66
C LYS A 508 -5.68 0.12 27.49
N LYS A 509 -7.00 -0.07 27.46
CA LYS A 509 -7.69 -1.17 28.15
C LYS A 509 -8.05 -2.32 27.21
N MET A 510 -7.85 -2.13 25.90
CA MET A 510 -8.11 -3.17 24.90
C MET A 510 -6.95 -4.17 24.90
N ARG A 511 -7.26 -5.42 24.53
CA ARG A 511 -6.26 -6.47 24.30
C ARG A 511 -6.20 -6.76 22.81
N LEU A 512 -4.98 -6.99 22.31
CA LEU A 512 -4.76 -7.29 20.89
C LEU A 512 -5.54 -8.54 20.46
N GLU A 513 -5.66 -9.52 21.35
CA GLU A 513 -6.41 -10.76 21.16
C GLU A 513 -7.89 -10.53 20.86
N ASP A 514 -8.50 -9.52 21.49
CA ASP A 514 -9.93 -9.23 21.34
C ASP A 514 -10.23 -8.57 19.99
N MET A 515 -9.24 -7.85 19.43
CA MET A 515 -9.36 -7.12 18.16
C MET A 515 -8.88 -7.93 16.95
N ALA A 516 -8.01 -8.93 17.16
CA ALA A 516 -7.50 -9.79 16.10
C ALA A 516 -8.60 -10.70 15.52
N SER A 517 -8.77 -10.65 14.19
CA SER A 517 -9.71 -11.52 13.45
C SER A 517 -8.92 -12.54 12.62
N TYR A 518 -9.38 -13.79 12.63
CA TYR A 518 -8.79 -14.86 11.85
C TYR A 518 -9.87 -15.66 11.12
N LYS A 519 -9.56 -16.14 9.94
CA LYS A 519 -10.38 -17.03 9.14
C LYS A 519 -9.68 -18.37 9.04
N THR A 520 -10.44 -19.44 9.21
CA THR A 520 -9.93 -20.79 8.96
C THR A 520 -10.46 -21.24 7.61
N PHE A 521 -9.59 -21.71 6.75
CA PHE A 521 -9.96 -22.32 5.47
C PHE A 521 -9.25 -23.66 5.33
N ASN A 522 -9.86 -24.59 4.61
CA ASN A 522 -9.26 -25.90 4.37
C ASN A 522 -8.36 -25.80 3.14
N TYR A 523 -7.05 -25.89 3.34
CA TYR A 523 -6.08 -26.01 2.26
C TYR A 523 -5.56 -27.44 2.22
N ARG A 524 -5.85 -28.16 1.13
CA ARG A 524 -5.48 -29.59 0.95
C ARG A 524 -5.90 -30.48 2.14
N GLY A 525 -7.11 -30.25 2.66
CA GLY A 525 -7.66 -30.99 3.80
C GLY A 525 -7.11 -30.60 5.17
N GLN A 526 -6.21 -29.61 5.25
CA GLN A 526 -5.69 -29.07 6.50
C GLN A 526 -6.30 -27.70 6.79
N PRO A 527 -6.82 -27.45 8.01
CA PRO A 527 -7.31 -26.13 8.39
C PRO A 527 -6.13 -25.18 8.54
N VAL A 528 -6.05 -24.16 7.68
CA VAL A 528 -5.08 -23.08 7.76
C VAL A 528 -5.77 -21.85 8.34
N ARG A 529 -5.18 -21.28 9.38
CA ARG A 529 -5.65 -20.04 10.01
C ARG A 529 -4.96 -18.86 9.32
N MET A 530 -5.74 -18.07 8.59
CA MET A 530 -5.30 -16.83 7.96
C MET A 530 -5.71 -15.63 8.80
N GLU A 531 -4.80 -14.66 8.89
CA GLU A 531 -5.06 -13.34 9.45
C GLU A 531 -6.11 -12.64 8.58
N SER A 532 -7.15 -12.10 9.21
CA SER A 532 -8.27 -11.46 8.50
C SER A 532 -8.31 -9.95 8.71
N ASN A 533 -7.48 -9.42 9.60
CA ASN A 533 -7.30 -8.00 9.81
C ASN A 533 -5.88 -7.64 10.27
N LEU A 534 -5.57 -6.36 10.29
CA LEU A 534 -4.24 -5.86 10.62
C LEU A 534 -3.83 -6.15 12.08
N PHE A 535 -4.79 -6.22 13.01
CA PHE A 535 -4.51 -6.64 14.39
C PHE A 535 -3.95 -8.07 14.47
N ALA A 536 -4.51 -9.00 13.69
CA ALA A 536 -4.03 -10.37 13.63
C ALA A 536 -2.62 -10.45 13.02
N MET A 537 -2.35 -9.65 11.99
CA MET A 537 -1.04 -9.55 11.33
C MET A 537 0.03 -8.97 12.25
N VAL A 538 -0.27 -7.85 12.92
CA VAL A 538 0.64 -7.28 13.93
C VAL A 538 0.91 -8.27 15.05
N LYS A 539 -0.11 -9.03 15.48
CA LYS A 539 0.07 -10.07 16.49
C LYS A 539 0.99 -11.20 16.00
N GLY A 540 0.84 -11.63 14.74
CA GLY A 540 1.74 -12.59 14.09
C GLY A 540 3.19 -12.12 14.17
N ASN A 541 3.47 -10.92 13.66
CA ASN A 541 4.80 -10.32 13.67
C ASN A 541 5.38 -10.18 15.10
N LEU A 542 4.57 -9.76 16.08
CA LEU A 542 5.03 -9.67 17.48
C LEU A 542 5.41 -11.04 18.07
N THR A 543 4.69 -12.10 17.70
CA THR A 543 5.05 -13.46 18.11
C THR A 543 6.35 -13.89 17.44
N GLU A 544 6.50 -13.68 16.13
CA GLU A 544 7.72 -14.01 15.38
C GLU A 544 8.94 -13.28 15.96
N PHE A 545 8.82 -12.00 16.29
CA PHE A 545 9.86 -11.23 16.96
C PHE A 545 10.27 -11.82 18.30
N LYS A 546 9.29 -12.23 19.11
CA LYS A 546 9.55 -12.81 20.43
C LYS A 546 10.30 -14.14 20.30
N ASP A 547 9.92 -14.96 19.34
CA ASP A 547 10.56 -16.26 19.12
C ASP A 547 11.94 -16.14 18.48
N MET A 548 12.13 -15.16 17.58
CA MET A 548 13.45 -14.79 17.09
C MET A 548 14.37 -14.35 18.22
N TYR A 549 13.92 -13.43 19.08
CA TYR A 549 14.72 -12.94 20.20
C TYR A 549 15.10 -14.05 21.18
N ARG A 550 14.16 -14.97 21.47
CA ARG A 550 14.44 -16.15 22.30
C ARG A 550 15.52 -17.06 21.71
N ARG A 551 15.54 -17.23 20.38
CA ARG A 551 16.57 -18.02 19.70
C ARG A 551 17.94 -17.34 19.81
N GLN A 552 18.01 -16.05 19.51
CA GLN A 552 19.26 -15.28 19.62
C GLN A 552 19.81 -15.27 21.06
N GLU A 553 18.94 -15.11 22.06
CA GLU A 553 19.35 -15.15 23.46
C GLU A 553 19.82 -16.56 23.87
N ALA A 554 19.14 -17.61 23.41
CA ALA A 554 19.57 -18.99 23.65
C ALA A 554 20.92 -19.30 22.98
N GLU A 555 21.14 -18.82 21.75
CA GLU A 555 22.42 -18.89 21.05
C GLU A 555 23.50 -18.16 21.85
N ARG A 556 23.27 -16.91 22.28
CA ARG A 556 24.21 -16.14 23.10
C ARG A 556 24.56 -16.82 24.42
N VAL A 557 23.58 -17.41 25.10
CA VAL A 557 23.80 -18.17 26.34
C VAL A 557 24.62 -19.43 26.05
N ALA A 558 24.34 -20.14 24.96
CA ALA A 558 25.11 -21.30 24.53
C ALA A 558 26.57 -20.92 24.18
N GLU A 559 26.77 -19.80 23.48
CA GLU A 559 28.09 -19.26 23.14
C GLU A 559 28.88 -18.87 24.39
N ASN A 560 28.27 -18.17 25.33
CA ASN A 560 28.93 -17.81 26.59
C ASN A 560 29.29 -19.06 27.40
N LYS A 561 28.40 -20.05 27.46
CA LYS A 561 28.68 -21.33 28.12
C LYS A 561 29.84 -22.06 27.45
N ALA A 562 29.88 -22.12 26.11
CA ALA A 562 30.98 -22.72 25.37
C ALA A 562 32.32 -22.00 25.62
N ARG A 563 32.30 -20.66 25.69
CA ARG A 563 33.48 -19.85 26.05
C ARG A 563 33.97 -20.13 27.48
N GLU A 564 33.08 -20.24 28.45
CA GLU A 564 33.45 -20.57 29.83
C GLU A 564 33.95 -22.01 29.97
N THR A 565 33.34 -22.97 29.27
CA THR A 565 33.85 -24.37 29.21
C THR A 565 35.26 -24.40 28.63
N LEU A 566 35.49 -23.74 27.49
CA LEU A 566 36.82 -23.67 26.87
C LEU A 566 37.86 -23.03 27.81
N LYS A 567 37.51 -21.94 28.49
CA LYS A 567 38.38 -21.33 29.51
C LYS A 567 38.73 -22.30 30.64
N SER A 568 37.74 -23.08 31.11
CA SER A 568 37.96 -24.08 32.18
C SER A 568 38.86 -25.23 31.72
N GLU A 569 38.72 -25.70 30.47
CA GLU A 569 39.57 -26.74 29.90
C GLU A 569 41.01 -26.27 29.71
N ILE A 570 41.21 -25.03 29.27
CA ILE A 570 42.53 -24.40 29.18
C ILE A 570 43.18 -24.31 30.58
N ALA A 571 42.41 -23.89 31.59
CA ALA A 571 42.91 -23.80 32.97
C ALA A 571 43.34 -25.18 33.52
N ILE A 572 42.53 -26.23 33.33
CA ILE A 572 42.87 -27.60 33.75
C ILE A 572 44.09 -28.13 32.97
N GLY A 573 44.18 -27.82 31.68
CA GLY A 573 45.31 -28.19 30.84
C GLY A 573 46.63 -27.55 31.27
N SER A 574 46.59 -26.36 31.89
CA SER A 574 47.78 -25.66 32.40
C SER A 574 48.32 -26.21 33.73
N ASP A 575 47.51 -26.91 34.52
CA ASP A 575 47.92 -27.51 35.80
C ASP A 575 48.51 -28.93 35.65
N ASN A 576 48.18 -29.62 34.56
CA ASN A 576 48.85 -30.87 34.21
C ASN A 576 50.14 -30.55 33.45
N ARG A 577 51.27 -31.16 33.85
CA ARG A 577 52.58 -31.09 33.16
C ARG A 577 52.54 -31.77 31.78
N ALA A 578 51.61 -31.36 30.93
CA ALA A 578 51.35 -31.92 29.63
C ALA A 578 52.17 -31.19 28.57
N ASN A 579 52.56 -31.99 27.58
CA ASN A 579 53.35 -31.67 26.41
C ASN A 579 52.98 -30.30 25.76
N PRO A 580 53.92 -29.34 25.64
CA PRO A 580 53.69 -28.00 25.08
C PRO A 580 52.95 -28.00 23.73
N GLY A 581 53.19 -29.00 22.88
CA GLY A 581 52.53 -29.08 21.56
C GLY A 581 51.03 -29.36 21.59
N ALA A 582 50.48 -29.84 22.72
CA ALA A 582 49.03 -30.02 22.88
C ALA A 582 48.33 -28.70 23.25
N ILE A 583 49.01 -27.83 23.99
CA ILE A 583 48.49 -26.51 24.39
C ILE A 583 48.36 -25.61 23.15
N GLU A 584 49.38 -25.61 22.29
CA GLU A 584 49.41 -24.79 21.07
C GLU A 584 48.31 -25.21 20.08
N LYS A 585 48.11 -26.51 19.86
CA LYS A 585 47.00 -27.02 19.02
C LYS A 585 45.62 -26.68 19.57
N ASN A 586 45.43 -26.75 20.88
CA ASN A 586 44.15 -26.40 21.50
C ASN A 586 43.88 -24.89 21.39
N ALA A 587 44.91 -24.05 21.51
CA ALA A 587 44.80 -22.61 21.31
C ALA A 587 44.46 -22.24 19.85
N GLU A 588 45.10 -22.86 18.87
CA GLU A 588 44.78 -22.67 17.44
C GLU A 588 43.35 -23.12 17.10
N GLN A 589 42.92 -24.26 17.65
CA GLN A 589 41.57 -24.77 17.43
C GLN A 589 40.51 -23.88 18.07
N ALA A 590 40.78 -23.33 19.26
CA ALA A 590 39.94 -22.34 19.93
C ALA A 590 39.84 -21.03 19.12
N GLU A 591 40.95 -20.52 18.60
CA GLU A 591 40.98 -19.30 17.78
C GLU A 591 40.24 -19.50 16.45
N LYS A 592 40.40 -20.66 15.82
CA LYS A 592 39.68 -21.02 14.60
C LYS A 592 38.17 -21.10 14.83
N LEU A 593 37.74 -21.75 15.92
CA LEU A 593 36.32 -21.80 16.32
C LEU A 593 35.79 -20.38 16.60
N SER A 594 36.53 -19.54 17.30
CA SER A 594 36.14 -18.13 17.55
C SER A 594 35.98 -17.36 16.23
N LYS A 595 36.91 -17.50 15.28
CA LYS A 595 36.87 -16.84 13.96
C LYS A 595 35.74 -17.35 13.07
N GLU A 596 35.44 -18.66 13.10
CA GLU A 596 34.28 -19.22 12.38
C GLU A 596 32.95 -18.79 13.00
N MET A 597 32.90 -18.62 14.33
CA MET A 597 31.73 -18.10 15.03
C MET A 597 31.49 -16.61 14.74
N ASP A 598 32.52 -15.77 14.75
CA ASP A 598 32.41 -14.35 14.41
C ASP A 598 31.91 -14.12 12.96
N LYS A 599 32.23 -15.04 12.04
CA LYS A 599 31.70 -15.03 10.67
C LYS A 599 30.21 -15.40 10.57
N ARG A 600 29.69 -16.19 11.52
CA ARG A 600 28.27 -16.61 11.54
C ARG A 600 27.38 -15.57 12.22
N THR A 601 27.89 -14.88 13.23
CA THR A 601 27.14 -13.89 14.02
C THR A 601 27.08 -12.51 13.35
N ASN A 602 27.89 -12.28 12.31
CA ASN A 602 27.85 -11.03 11.55
C ASN A 602 27.98 -11.28 10.03
N PRO A 603 26.93 -11.79 9.37
CA PRO A 603 26.94 -12.02 7.93
C PRO A 603 27.00 -10.73 7.09
N TRP A 604 27.07 -9.56 7.73
CA TRP A 604 26.98 -8.23 7.10
C TRP A 604 28.22 -7.35 7.31
N LYS A 605 29.37 -7.94 7.66
CA LYS A 605 30.67 -7.25 7.67
C LYS A 605 31.49 -7.53 6.42
#